data_AF-A0A0V0II79-F1
#
_entry.id   AF-A0A0V0II79-F1
#
_cell.length_a   1.000
_cell.length_b   1.000
_cell.length_c   1.000
_cell.angle_alpha   90.00
_cell.angle_beta   90.00
_cell.angle_gamma   90.00
#
_symmetry.space_group_name_H-M   'P 1'
#
loop_
_entity.id
_entity.type
_entity.pdbx_description
1 polymer ?
#
loop_
_entity_poly.entity_id
_entity_poly.type
_entity_poly.pdbx_seq_one_letter_code
_entity_poly.pdbx_strand_id
1 'polypeptide(L)'
;MAKTHVSKKVQHADDRVKNLLLRIQNDEAVNQEDIDALKRRKLIIQQVWKGNSVRKGPEYAPKRKRAVTDLTRENLQRGDWKELEFKEYNFSAKGQPVEGGHLHPLLKVRRQVQTIFLNMGFEEMPTNNYVESSFWNFDALFQPQQHPARDSHDTFFLKVPSSTKMLPEDYVERVKEIHESGGYQSRGYGYDWKREEANKNLLRTHTTAVSSRMLYALAQKPFAPKKYYSIDRVFRNEAVDRTHLAEFHQIEGLICDRGLTLGDLIGVLHDFFSRLGMSKLRFKPAYNPYTEPSMEIFSYHEGFKKWVEVGNSGMFRPEMLLPMGLPEDVRVIAWGLSLERPTMILYGIDNIRDLFGPKVDLGLIKRNPICRLGL
;
A
#
# COMPACT_ATOMS: atom_id res chain seq x y z
N MET A 1 6.06 -40.08 19.78
CA MET A 1 7.05 -41.15 19.52
C MET A 1 7.32 -41.89 20.82
N ALA A 2 6.87 -43.14 20.93
CA ALA A 2 7.07 -43.97 22.12
C ALA A 2 8.56 -44.38 22.20
N LYS A 3 9.19 -44.14 23.34
CA LYS A 3 10.60 -44.53 23.57
C LYS A 3 10.69 -46.05 23.63
N THR A 4 11.48 -46.64 22.73
CA THR A 4 11.82 -48.06 22.74
C THR A 4 12.55 -48.39 24.05
N HIS A 5 11.91 -49.16 24.93
CA HIS A 5 12.53 -49.61 26.17
C HIS A 5 13.47 -50.78 25.88
N VAL A 6 14.78 -50.54 25.99
CA VAL A 6 15.79 -51.60 25.97
C VAL A 6 15.80 -52.26 27.35
N SER A 7 15.44 -53.54 27.43
CA SER A 7 15.51 -54.33 28.67
C SER A 7 16.57 -55.42 28.55
N LYS A 8 17.39 -55.58 29.59
CA LYS A 8 18.42 -56.61 29.71
C LYS A 8 18.16 -57.35 31.02
N LYS A 9 18.00 -58.68 30.97
CA LYS A 9 17.87 -59.51 32.19
C LYS A 9 19.21 -59.50 32.93
N VAL A 10 19.21 -59.04 34.18
CA VAL A 10 20.38 -59.02 35.08
C VAL A 10 19.98 -59.74 36.36
N GLN A 11 20.89 -60.51 36.97
CA GLN A 11 20.62 -61.24 38.22
C GLN A 11 20.45 -60.32 39.43
N HIS A 12 21.02 -59.11 39.39
CA HIS A 12 20.91 -58.10 40.44
C HIS A 12 20.79 -56.71 39.80
N ALA A 13 19.83 -55.91 40.25
CA ALA A 13 19.69 -54.50 39.87
C ALA A 13 19.70 -53.64 41.15
N ASP A 14 20.64 -52.70 41.23
CA ASP A 14 20.70 -51.73 42.33
C ASP A 14 20.22 -50.37 41.83
N ASP A 15 19.10 -49.90 42.37
CA ASP A 15 18.50 -48.63 42.01
C ASP A 15 19.07 -47.50 42.87
N ARG A 16 20.27 -47.07 42.47
CA ARG A 16 20.97 -45.96 43.11
C ARG A 16 20.14 -44.67 43.12
N VAL A 17 19.26 -44.44 42.14
CA VAL A 17 18.42 -43.23 42.07
C VAL A 17 17.33 -43.28 43.12
N LYS A 18 16.64 -44.41 43.26
CA LYS A 18 15.63 -44.62 44.32
C LYS A 18 16.23 -44.48 45.71
N ASN A 19 17.41 -45.07 45.94
CA ASN A 19 18.10 -44.98 47.23
C ASN A 19 18.49 -43.53 47.56
N LEU A 20 18.99 -42.76 46.59
CA LEU A 20 19.30 -41.34 46.79
C LEU A 20 18.07 -40.48 47.10
N LEU A 21 16.92 -40.74 46.47
CA LEU A 21 15.68 -40.01 46.75
C LEU A 21 15.13 -40.31 48.16
N LEU A 22 15.21 -41.57 48.61
CA LEU A 22 14.80 -41.96 49.97
C LEU A 22 15.67 -41.29 51.04
N ARG A 23 16.97 -41.16 50.79
CA ARG A 23 17.89 -40.44 51.69
C ARG A 23 17.56 -38.95 51.79
N ILE A 24 17.24 -38.31 50.67
CA ILE A 24 16.78 -36.90 50.66
C ILE A 24 15.45 -36.74 51.41
N GLN A 25 14.53 -37.71 51.29
CA GLN A 25 13.24 -37.68 52.00
C GLN A 25 13.41 -37.84 53.52
N ASN A 26 14.44 -38.55 53.98
CA ASN A 26 14.76 -38.77 55.38
C ASN A 26 15.71 -37.72 55.97
N ASP A 27 15.91 -36.58 55.29
CA ASP A 27 16.84 -35.51 55.68
C ASP A 27 18.30 -35.95 55.88
N GLU A 28 18.73 -37.02 55.19
CA GLU A 28 20.11 -37.48 55.23
C GLU A 28 21.02 -36.67 54.27
N ALA A 29 22.27 -36.48 54.66
CA ALA A 29 23.25 -35.76 53.84
C ALA A 29 23.59 -36.51 52.54
N VAL A 30 23.40 -35.84 51.40
CA VAL A 30 23.73 -36.33 50.06
C VAL A 30 24.74 -35.38 49.41
N ASN A 31 25.68 -35.93 48.63
CA ASN A 31 26.72 -35.14 47.98
C ASN A 31 26.14 -34.19 46.93
N GLN A 32 26.78 -33.02 46.75
CA GLN A 32 26.31 -31.99 45.82
C GLN A 32 26.20 -32.47 44.37
N GLU A 33 27.13 -33.34 43.92
CA GLU A 33 27.10 -33.91 42.56
C GLU A 33 25.84 -34.76 42.30
N ASP A 34 25.43 -35.56 43.29
CA ASP A 34 24.22 -36.39 43.21
C ASP A 34 22.96 -35.51 43.20
N ILE A 35 22.93 -34.43 44.01
CA ILE A 35 21.85 -33.44 44.03
C ILE A 35 21.70 -32.76 42.66
N ASP A 36 22.81 -32.35 42.04
CA ASP A 36 22.79 -31.68 40.74
C ASP A 36 22.36 -32.63 39.60
N ALA A 37 22.73 -33.91 39.69
CA ALA A 37 22.26 -34.95 38.78
C ALA A 37 20.74 -35.19 38.91
N LEU A 38 20.21 -35.24 40.14
CA LEU A 38 18.78 -35.40 40.40
C LEU A 38 17.97 -34.16 39.96
N LYS A 39 18.49 -32.95 40.16
CA LYS A 39 17.90 -31.69 39.66
C LYS A 39 17.82 -31.67 38.14
N ARG A 40 18.91 -32.01 37.43
CA ARG A 40 18.93 -32.09 35.96
C ARG A 40 17.90 -33.09 35.41
N ARG A 41 17.65 -34.17 36.15
CA ARG A 41 16.64 -35.19 35.83
C ARG A 41 15.22 -34.83 36.27
N LYS A 42 15.01 -33.65 36.89
CA LYS A 42 13.73 -33.16 37.41
C LYS A 42 13.10 -34.07 38.47
N LEU A 43 13.92 -34.78 39.25
CA LEU A 43 13.46 -35.68 40.32
C LEU A 43 13.34 -34.98 41.68
N ILE A 44 14.03 -33.86 41.87
CA ILE A 44 13.93 -32.99 43.05
C ILE A 44 13.86 -31.53 42.62
N ILE A 45 13.24 -30.68 43.44
CA ILE A 45 13.15 -29.23 43.24
C ILE A 45 13.66 -28.54 44.49
N GLN A 46 14.62 -27.63 44.34
CA GLN A 46 15.10 -26.82 45.44
C GLN A 46 14.09 -25.73 45.75
N GLN A 47 13.55 -25.73 46.97
CA GLN A 47 12.75 -24.61 47.47
C GLN A 47 13.67 -23.62 48.19
N VAL A 48 13.66 -22.36 47.73
CA VAL A 48 14.47 -21.30 48.32
C VAL A 48 13.55 -20.41 49.15
N TRP A 49 13.76 -20.40 50.47
CA TRP A 49 13.10 -19.46 51.38
C TRP A 49 13.97 -18.23 51.54
N LYS A 50 13.44 -17.05 51.15
CA LYS A 50 14.13 -15.77 51.33
C LYS A 50 13.46 -15.01 52.47
N GLY A 51 14.17 -14.87 53.58
CA GLY A 51 13.79 -13.96 54.67
C GLY A 51 14.50 -12.62 54.51
N ASN A 52 13.76 -11.52 54.70
CA ASN A 52 14.34 -10.18 54.78
C ASN A 52 14.33 -9.71 56.23
N SER A 53 15.50 -9.36 56.77
CA SER A 53 15.59 -8.68 58.07
C SER A 53 15.73 -7.19 57.82
N VAL A 54 14.72 -6.41 58.21
CA VAL A 54 14.71 -4.95 58.01
C VAL A 54 15.21 -4.27 59.27
N ARG A 55 16.18 -3.37 59.13
CA ARG A 55 16.72 -2.54 60.21
C ARG A 55 16.56 -1.06 59.85
N LYS A 56 16.55 -0.18 60.85
CA LYS A 56 16.53 1.26 60.63
C LYS A 56 17.87 1.68 60.01
N GLY A 57 17.82 2.16 58.77
CA GLY A 57 18.98 2.73 58.08
C GLY A 57 19.25 4.18 58.51
N PRO A 58 20.33 4.80 58.00
CA PRO A 58 20.69 6.19 58.29
C PRO A 58 19.59 7.21 57.95
N GLU A 59 18.76 6.90 56.96
CA GLU A 59 17.67 7.76 56.49
C GLU A 59 16.30 7.42 57.09
N TYR A 60 16.25 6.64 58.18
CA TYR A 60 14.99 6.30 58.84
C TYR A 60 14.33 7.56 59.43
N ALA A 61 13.16 7.92 58.91
CA ALA A 61 12.34 9.00 59.43
C ALA A 61 10.97 8.49 59.92
N PRO A 62 10.49 8.90 61.11
CA PRO A 62 9.20 8.47 61.66
C PRO A 62 7.98 9.02 60.90
N LYS A 63 8.18 10.07 60.08
CA LYS A 63 7.18 10.61 59.14
C LYS A 63 7.77 10.58 57.74
N ARG A 64 7.02 10.04 56.79
CA ARG A 64 7.39 10.03 55.37
C ARG A 64 7.37 11.46 54.85
N LYS A 65 8.53 12.03 54.52
CA LYS A 65 8.59 13.29 53.76
C LYS A 65 7.98 13.03 52.38
N ARG A 66 7.00 13.83 51.96
CA ARG A 66 6.47 13.78 50.59
C ARG A 66 7.34 14.68 49.74
N ALA A 67 8.17 14.08 48.89
CA ALA A 67 8.89 14.82 47.87
C ALA A 67 7.90 15.48 46.90
N VAL A 68 8.19 16.72 46.50
CA VAL A 68 7.38 17.45 45.52
C VAL A 68 7.66 16.90 44.12
N THR A 69 6.63 16.73 43.30
CA THR A 69 6.78 16.16 41.95
C THR A 69 7.18 17.19 40.92
N ASP A 70 6.49 18.32 40.91
CA ASP A 70 6.62 19.36 39.89
C ASP A 70 6.81 20.72 40.55
N LEU A 71 7.63 21.56 39.92
CA LEU A 71 7.81 22.94 40.30
C LEU A 71 6.60 23.75 39.84
N THR A 72 5.85 24.35 40.79
CA THR A 72 4.69 25.18 40.46
C THR A 72 5.03 26.66 40.40
N ARG A 73 4.12 27.44 39.82
CA ARG A 73 4.22 28.91 39.80
C ARG A 73 4.23 29.48 41.21
N GLU A 74 3.43 28.93 42.11
CA GLU A 74 3.31 29.39 43.50
C GLU A 74 4.61 29.15 44.27
N ASN A 75 5.29 28.02 44.01
CA ASN A 75 6.59 27.74 44.62
C ASN A 75 7.65 28.76 44.19
N LEU A 76 7.67 29.11 42.91
CA LEU A 76 8.55 30.16 42.38
C LEU A 76 8.27 31.53 42.99
N GLN A 77 6.99 31.88 43.16
CA GLN A 77 6.58 33.17 43.75
C GLN A 77 6.91 33.28 45.24
N ARG A 78 6.84 32.17 45.99
CA ARG A 78 7.13 32.14 47.44
C ARG A 78 8.61 31.94 47.75
N GLY A 79 9.41 31.46 46.79
CA GLY A 79 10.83 31.16 46.97
C GLY A 79 11.12 29.89 47.77
N ASP A 80 10.09 29.13 48.16
CA ASP A 80 10.20 27.89 48.94
C ASP A 80 10.78 26.72 48.14
N TRP A 81 10.81 26.81 46.80
CA TRP A 81 11.43 25.83 45.90
C TRP A 81 12.91 25.53 46.21
N LYS A 82 13.63 26.44 46.87
CA LYS A 82 15.03 26.23 47.28
C LYS A 82 15.20 25.22 48.41
N GLU A 83 14.16 25.03 49.22
CA GLU A 83 14.18 24.16 50.40
C GLU A 83 13.35 22.88 50.19
N LEU A 84 12.63 22.77 49.07
CA LEU A 84 11.83 21.61 48.72
C LEU A 84 12.69 20.47 48.16
N GLU A 85 12.41 19.26 48.62
CA GLU A 85 13.02 18.02 48.12
C GLU A 85 12.17 17.49 46.96
N PHE A 86 12.73 17.48 45.74
CA PHE A 86 12.04 17.03 44.54
C PHE A 86 12.28 15.55 44.28
N LYS A 87 11.25 14.87 43.76
CA LYS A 87 11.39 13.49 43.30
C LYS A 87 12.28 13.47 42.05
N GLU A 88 13.26 12.57 42.02
CA GLU A 88 14.11 12.38 40.83
C GLU A 88 13.26 12.03 39.60
N TYR A 89 13.54 12.72 38.50
CA TYR A 89 12.88 12.47 37.23
C TYR A 89 13.49 11.24 36.54
N ASN A 90 12.65 10.28 36.17
CA ASN A 90 13.12 9.11 35.45
C ASN A 90 13.33 9.42 33.96
N PHE A 91 14.54 9.86 33.61
CA PHE A 91 14.93 10.14 32.21
C PHE A 91 14.96 8.89 31.31
N SER A 92 14.86 7.68 31.88
CA SER A 92 14.78 6.43 31.09
C SER A 92 13.35 6.11 30.64
N ALA A 93 12.33 6.79 31.17
CA ALA A 93 10.95 6.60 30.76
C ALA A 93 10.65 7.36 29.45
N LYS A 94 9.75 6.80 28.63
CA LYS A 94 9.20 7.57 27.50
C LYS A 94 8.37 8.72 28.05
N GLY A 95 8.61 9.92 27.53
CA GLY A 95 7.78 11.08 27.83
C GLY A 95 6.34 10.89 27.37
N GLN A 96 5.45 11.76 27.83
CA GLN A 96 4.07 11.77 27.35
C GLN A 96 4.04 12.08 25.85
N PRO A 97 3.33 11.29 25.04
CA PRO A 97 3.19 11.58 23.62
C PRO A 97 2.44 12.91 23.45
N VAL A 98 2.95 13.77 22.57
CA VAL A 98 2.29 15.03 22.23
C VAL A 98 1.07 14.73 21.36
N GLU A 99 -0.09 15.28 21.72
CA GLU A 99 -1.28 15.19 20.90
C GLU A 99 -1.23 16.20 19.75
N GLY A 100 -1.64 15.79 18.55
CA GLY A 100 -1.63 16.63 17.36
C GLY A 100 -2.46 16.06 16.21
N GLY A 101 -2.55 16.81 15.12
CA GLY A 101 -3.21 16.35 13.90
C GLY A 101 -2.40 15.25 13.21
N HIS A 102 -3.09 14.27 12.63
CA HIS A 102 -2.46 13.17 11.90
C HIS A 102 -3.01 13.08 10.47
N LEU A 103 -2.12 12.92 9.50
CA LEU A 103 -2.48 12.68 8.11
C LEU A 103 -2.51 11.18 7.80
N HIS A 104 -3.51 10.76 7.05
CA HIS A 104 -3.66 9.37 6.62
C HIS A 104 -2.44 8.91 5.79
N PRO A 105 -1.87 7.71 6.03
CA PRO A 105 -0.69 7.21 5.32
C PRO A 105 -0.82 7.26 3.79
N LEU A 106 -1.95 6.80 3.25
CA LEU A 106 -2.23 6.82 1.81
C LEU A 106 -2.20 8.26 1.23
N LEU A 107 -2.71 9.24 1.98
CA LEU A 107 -2.72 10.64 1.54
C LEU A 107 -1.32 11.28 1.62
N LYS A 108 -0.48 10.87 2.58
CA LYS A 108 0.93 11.26 2.63
C LYS A 108 1.67 10.76 1.38
N VAL A 109 1.45 9.51 0.97
CA VAL A 109 2.05 8.94 -0.25
C VAL A 109 1.50 9.63 -1.50
N ARG A 110 0.18 9.84 -1.58
CA ARG A 110 -0.45 10.60 -2.68
C ARG A 110 0.24 11.94 -2.88
N ARG A 111 0.48 12.69 -1.81
CA ARG A 111 1.15 14.00 -1.87
C ARG A 111 2.58 13.89 -2.40
N GLN A 112 3.35 12.89 -1.98
CA GLN A 112 4.71 12.71 -2.49
C GLN A 112 4.74 12.33 -3.97
N VAL A 113 3.85 11.43 -4.40
CA VAL A 113 3.73 11.07 -5.83
C VAL A 113 3.31 12.28 -6.66
N GLN A 114 2.38 13.11 -6.15
CA GLN A 114 2.01 14.37 -6.77
C GLN A 114 3.24 15.29 -6.95
N THR A 115 4.06 15.44 -5.91
CA THR A 115 5.31 16.23 -5.99
C THR A 115 6.28 15.67 -7.03
N ILE A 116 6.40 14.35 -7.17
CA ILE A 116 7.24 13.72 -8.20
C ILE A 116 6.76 14.11 -9.60
N PHE A 117 5.46 14.00 -9.89
CA PHE A 117 4.90 14.40 -11.18
C PHE A 117 5.14 15.89 -11.49
N LEU A 118 4.89 16.77 -10.51
CA LEU A 118 5.12 18.20 -10.65
C LEU A 118 6.60 18.51 -10.94
N ASN A 119 7.53 17.85 -10.25
CA ASN A 119 8.97 17.98 -10.48
C ASN A 119 9.42 17.43 -11.84
N MET A 120 8.63 16.55 -12.47
CA MET A 120 8.86 16.05 -13.83
C MET A 120 8.15 16.89 -14.90
N GLY A 121 7.49 17.99 -14.51
CA GLY A 121 6.80 18.92 -15.39
C GLY A 121 5.43 18.44 -15.87
N PHE A 122 4.76 17.58 -15.11
CA PHE A 122 3.41 17.12 -15.42
C PHE A 122 2.34 18.06 -14.85
N GLU A 123 1.25 18.22 -15.59
CA GLU A 123 0.07 19.00 -15.22
C GLU A 123 -1.03 18.06 -14.68
N GLU A 124 -1.68 18.43 -13.58
CA GLU A 124 -2.73 17.59 -12.98
C GLU A 124 -4.04 17.68 -13.78
N MET A 125 -4.60 16.52 -14.15
CA MET A 125 -5.89 16.44 -14.80
C MET A 125 -7.04 16.54 -13.78
N PRO A 126 -8.14 17.22 -14.12
CA PRO A 126 -9.33 17.24 -13.28
C PRO A 126 -10.05 15.88 -13.33
N THR A 127 -10.17 15.23 -12.18
CA THR A 127 -10.80 13.90 -12.02
C THR A 127 -12.14 13.97 -11.27
N ASN A 128 -12.81 15.11 -11.29
CA ASN A 128 -14.03 15.42 -10.53
C ASN A 128 -15.31 14.73 -11.07
N ASN A 129 -15.20 13.47 -11.47
CA ASN A 129 -16.23 12.63 -12.08
C ASN A 129 -16.03 11.16 -11.68
N TYR A 130 -16.76 10.68 -10.66
CA TYR A 130 -16.80 9.23 -10.36
C TYR A 130 -17.69 8.47 -11.33
N VAL A 131 -18.79 9.10 -11.73
CA VAL A 131 -19.67 8.58 -12.77
C VAL A 131 -19.09 8.95 -14.11
N GLU A 132 -18.95 7.95 -14.97
CA GLU A 132 -18.49 8.11 -16.34
C GLU A 132 -19.44 7.40 -17.30
N SER A 133 -19.53 7.88 -18.54
CA SER A 133 -20.25 7.14 -19.57
C SER A 133 -19.41 5.98 -20.08
N SER A 134 -20.07 4.89 -20.47
CA SER A 134 -19.41 3.73 -21.06
C SER A 134 -18.64 4.08 -22.33
N PHE A 135 -19.08 5.12 -23.04
CA PHE A 135 -18.34 5.74 -24.13
C PHE A 135 -16.94 6.20 -23.68
N TRP A 136 -16.83 7.15 -22.74
CA TRP A 136 -15.53 7.68 -22.33
C TRP A 136 -14.68 6.67 -21.57
N ASN A 137 -15.32 5.76 -20.83
CA ASN A 137 -14.62 4.76 -20.05
C ASN A 137 -14.09 3.60 -20.90
N PHE A 138 -14.68 3.31 -22.06
CA PHE A 138 -14.29 2.15 -22.87
C PHE A 138 -14.20 2.45 -24.37
N ASP A 139 -15.29 2.89 -25.00
CA ASP A 139 -15.34 3.02 -26.47
C ASP A 139 -14.34 4.08 -26.98
N ALA A 140 -14.22 5.22 -26.30
CA ALA A 140 -13.25 6.28 -26.62
C ALA A 140 -11.78 5.84 -26.47
N LEU A 141 -11.53 4.71 -25.81
CA LEU A 141 -10.22 4.09 -25.68
C LEU A 141 -9.97 3.03 -26.76
N PHE A 142 -10.88 2.85 -27.71
CA PHE A 142 -10.82 1.73 -28.65
C PHE A 142 -10.91 0.35 -27.98
N GLN A 143 -11.60 0.25 -26.84
CA GLN A 143 -11.90 -1.03 -26.19
C GLN A 143 -13.24 -1.58 -26.73
N PRO A 144 -13.29 -2.82 -27.24
CA PRO A 144 -14.47 -3.33 -27.95
C PRO A 144 -15.66 -3.57 -27.00
N GLN A 145 -16.89 -3.48 -27.53
CA GLN A 145 -18.08 -3.58 -26.67
C GLN A 145 -18.29 -4.97 -26.05
N GLN A 146 -17.75 -6.02 -26.66
CA GLN A 146 -17.84 -7.39 -26.15
C GLN A 146 -16.73 -7.72 -25.14
N HIS A 147 -15.89 -6.75 -24.76
CA HIS A 147 -14.77 -7.00 -23.87
C HIS A 147 -15.26 -7.44 -22.46
N PRO A 148 -14.71 -8.51 -21.87
CA PRO A 148 -15.16 -9.04 -20.57
C PRO A 148 -15.21 -7.99 -19.45
N ALA A 149 -14.23 -7.09 -19.39
CA ALA A 149 -14.21 -6.00 -18.40
C ALA A 149 -15.45 -5.07 -18.44
N ARG A 150 -16.26 -5.09 -19.51
CA ARG A 150 -17.54 -4.34 -19.58
C ARG A 150 -18.73 -5.13 -19.01
N ASP A 151 -18.52 -6.37 -18.56
CA ASP A 151 -19.56 -7.15 -17.91
C ASP A 151 -19.92 -6.54 -16.55
N SER A 152 -21.19 -6.68 -16.17
CA SER A 152 -21.72 -6.37 -14.85
C SER A 152 -20.98 -7.07 -13.71
N HIS A 153 -20.33 -8.19 -13.99
CA HIS A 153 -19.46 -8.89 -13.03
C HIS A 153 -18.18 -8.13 -12.71
N ASP A 154 -17.67 -7.29 -13.63
CA ASP A 154 -16.41 -6.54 -13.44
C ASP A 154 -16.64 -5.03 -13.23
N THR A 155 -17.76 -4.50 -13.70
CA THR A 155 -18.06 -3.06 -13.72
C THR A 155 -19.36 -2.72 -12.98
N PHE A 156 -19.32 -1.67 -12.15
CA PHE A 156 -20.50 -1.11 -11.50
C PHE A 156 -21.27 -0.18 -12.44
N PHE A 157 -22.30 -0.69 -13.10
CA PHE A 157 -23.26 0.13 -13.85
C PHE A 157 -24.26 0.83 -12.95
N LEU A 158 -24.68 2.04 -13.34
CA LEU A 158 -25.65 2.81 -12.59
C LEU A 158 -27.08 2.44 -12.94
N LYS A 159 -27.92 2.34 -11.91
CA LYS A 159 -29.38 2.30 -12.07
C LYS A 159 -29.97 3.70 -12.31
N VAL A 160 -29.46 4.71 -11.59
CA VAL A 160 -29.90 6.11 -11.71
C VAL A 160 -28.70 7.04 -11.46
N PRO A 161 -28.36 7.96 -12.39
CA PRO A 161 -28.82 8.02 -13.78
C PRO A 161 -28.21 6.87 -14.59
N SER A 162 -29.03 6.03 -15.24
CA SER A 162 -28.54 4.87 -16.02
C SER A 162 -27.91 5.22 -17.36
N SER A 163 -28.27 6.38 -17.92
CA SER A 163 -27.79 6.83 -19.24
C SER A 163 -27.18 8.22 -19.17
N THR A 164 -26.15 8.46 -19.97
CA THR A 164 -25.54 9.79 -20.14
C THR A 164 -26.48 10.72 -20.91
N LYS A 165 -26.41 12.01 -20.61
CA LYS A 165 -27.27 13.03 -21.24
C LYS A 165 -26.67 13.61 -22.51
N MET A 166 -25.34 13.73 -22.56
CA MET A 166 -24.64 14.42 -23.65
C MET A 166 -23.33 13.71 -23.95
N LEU A 167 -23.07 13.52 -25.24
CA LEU A 167 -21.80 13.08 -25.80
C LEU A 167 -21.46 13.96 -27.01
N PRO A 168 -20.18 14.11 -27.37
CA PRO A 168 -19.81 14.80 -28.61
C PRO A 168 -20.19 13.95 -29.83
N GLU A 169 -21.35 14.22 -30.41
CA GLU A 169 -21.94 13.37 -31.46
C GLU A 169 -21.01 13.14 -32.66
N ASP A 170 -20.32 14.17 -33.14
CA ASP A 170 -19.35 14.03 -34.24
C ASP A 170 -18.21 13.07 -33.90
N TYR A 171 -17.76 13.07 -32.65
CA TYR A 171 -16.70 12.16 -32.19
C TYR A 171 -17.24 10.75 -31.99
N VAL A 172 -18.46 10.61 -31.46
CA VAL A 172 -19.12 9.30 -31.31
C VAL A 172 -19.27 8.61 -32.66
N GLU A 173 -19.65 9.33 -33.72
CA GLU A 173 -19.78 8.72 -35.05
C GLU A 173 -18.44 8.25 -35.60
N ARG A 174 -17.36 9.04 -35.43
CA ARG A 174 -16.01 8.59 -35.82
C ARG A 174 -15.52 7.39 -35.01
N VAL A 175 -15.85 7.32 -33.71
CA VAL A 175 -15.55 6.17 -32.86
C VAL A 175 -16.36 4.96 -33.28
N LYS A 176 -17.63 5.13 -33.66
CA LYS A 176 -18.44 4.05 -34.21
C LYS A 176 -17.80 3.49 -35.48
N GLU A 177 -17.50 4.35 -36.45
CA GLU A 177 -16.89 3.95 -37.74
C GLU A 177 -15.57 3.19 -37.54
N ILE A 178 -14.63 3.71 -36.74
CA ILE A 178 -13.34 3.05 -36.50
C ILE A 178 -13.50 1.69 -35.79
N HIS A 179 -14.51 1.53 -34.94
CA HIS A 179 -14.80 0.26 -34.28
C HIS A 179 -15.42 -0.77 -35.24
N GLU A 180 -16.37 -0.36 -36.08
CA GLU A 180 -17.13 -1.26 -36.96
C GLU A 180 -16.31 -1.65 -38.20
N SER A 181 -15.94 -0.66 -39.00
CA SER A 181 -15.34 -0.84 -40.34
C SER A 181 -13.84 -0.58 -40.38
N GLY A 182 -13.28 0.02 -39.33
CA GLY A 182 -11.87 0.39 -39.30
C GLY A 182 -11.57 1.72 -39.99
N GLY A 183 -10.29 2.00 -40.18
CA GLY A 183 -9.79 3.30 -40.58
C GLY A 183 -8.36 3.50 -40.11
N TYR A 184 -7.65 4.50 -40.65
CA TYR A 184 -6.26 4.79 -40.29
C TYR A 184 -5.33 3.56 -40.36
N GLN A 185 -5.47 2.75 -41.41
CA GLN A 185 -4.75 1.48 -41.62
C GLN A 185 -5.15 0.34 -40.66
N SER A 186 -6.10 0.56 -39.76
CA SER A 186 -6.72 -0.46 -38.95
C SER A 186 -7.93 -1.08 -39.65
N ARG A 187 -8.18 -2.36 -39.38
CA ARG A 187 -9.36 -3.10 -39.87
C ARG A 187 -10.58 -2.92 -38.97
N GLY A 188 -10.44 -2.18 -37.85
CA GLY A 188 -11.44 -2.13 -36.81
C GLY A 188 -11.62 -3.50 -36.15
N TYR A 189 -12.74 -3.67 -35.44
CA TYR A 189 -13.09 -4.94 -34.79
C TYR A 189 -14.13 -5.76 -35.59
N GLY A 190 -14.78 -5.18 -36.59
CA GLY A 190 -15.70 -5.92 -37.46
C GLY A 190 -16.99 -6.39 -36.78
N TYR A 191 -17.56 -5.57 -35.88
CA TYR A 191 -18.82 -5.85 -35.20
C TYR A 191 -19.79 -4.67 -35.30
N ASP A 192 -21.06 -4.90 -34.97
CA ASP A 192 -22.10 -3.87 -34.90
C ASP A 192 -22.01 -3.07 -33.58
N TRP A 193 -21.60 -1.81 -33.65
CA TRP A 193 -21.39 -0.95 -32.49
C TRP A 193 -22.72 -0.34 -32.03
N LYS A 194 -23.08 -0.60 -30.77
CA LYS A 194 -24.38 -0.20 -30.23
C LYS A 194 -24.29 1.08 -29.44
N ARG A 195 -25.09 2.07 -29.83
CA ARG A 195 -25.14 3.37 -29.14
C ARG A 195 -25.68 3.25 -27.72
N GLU A 196 -26.60 2.33 -27.49
CA GLU A 196 -27.22 2.08 -26.19
C GLU A 196 -26.17 1.63 -25.16
N GLU A 197 -25.19 0.83 -25.58
CA GLU A 197 -24.09 0.38 -24.72
C GLU A 197 -23.19 1.54 -24.31
N ALA A 198 -22.82 2.40 -25.26
CA ALA A 198 -21.98 3.57 -25.01
C ALA A 198 -22.66 4.61 -24.11
N ASN A 199 -23.98 4.69 -24.16
CA ASN A 199 -24.77 5.62 -23.36
C ASN A 199 -24.88 5.20 -21.88
N LYS A 200 -24.65 3.92 -21.52
CA LYS A 200 -24.77 3.46 -20.13
C LYS A 200 -23.79 4.19 -19.23
N ASN A 201 -24.25 4.67 -18.07
CA ASN A 201 -23.37 5.21 -17.05
C ASN A 201 -22.86 4.12 -16.12
N LEU A 202 -21.63 4.30 -15.66
CA LEU A 202 -20.93 3.42 -14.73
C LEU A 202 -20.11 4.23 -13.73
N LEU A 203 -19.64 3.58 -12.67
CA LEU A 203 -18.54 4.11 -11.88
C LEU A 203 -17.23 3.82 -12.60
N ARG A 204 -16.41 4.86 -12.83
CA ARG A 204 -15.18 4.73 -13.62
C ARG A 204 -14.29 3.58 -13.13
N THR A 205 -13.83 2.76 -14.05
CA THR A 205 -13.04 1.55 -13.74
C THR A 205 -11.54 1.84 -13.69
N HIS A 206 -11.11 2.94 -14.32
CA HIS A 206 -9.74 3.41 -14.39
C HIS A 206 -9.70 4.90 -14.71
N THR A 207 -8.60 5.57 -14.35
CA THR A 207 -8.38 7.00 -14.63
C THR A 207 -8.15 7.30 -16.12
N THR A 208 -7.93 6.28 -16.94
CA THR A 208 -7.72 6.43 -18.40
C THR A 208 -8.91 7.03 -19.12
N ALA A 209 -10.10 6.92 -18.54
CA ALA A 209 -11.28 7.64 -19.02
C ALA A 209 -11.08 9.17 -18.97
N VAL A 210 -10.46 9.67 -17.90
CA VAL A 210 -10.12 11.11 -17.75
C VAL A 210 -9.05 11.50 -18.78
N SER A 211 -8.04 10.65 -18.97
CA SER A 211 -7.01 10.84 -20.00
C SER A 211 -7.61 10.98 -21.40
N SER A 212 -8.60 10.15 -21.75
CA SER A 212 -9.28 10.24 -23.05
C SER A 212 -10.03 11.56 -23.24
N ARG A 213 -10.71 12.05 -22.18
CA ARG A 213 -11.37 13.36 -22.20
C ARG A 213 -10.38 14.51 -22.38
N MET A 214 -9.24 14.43 -21.69
CA MET A 214 -8.19 15.45 -21.77
C MET A 214 -7.52 15.47 -23.15
N LEU A 215 -7.23 14.30 -23.72
CA LEU A 215 -6.68 14.17 -25.07
C LEU A 215 -7.66 14.66 -26.13
N TYR A 216 -8.95 14.31 -26.00
CA TYR A 216 -9.99 14.83 -26.89
C TYR A 216 -10.08 16.36 -26.82
N ALA A 217 -10.08 16.93 -25.62
CA ALA A 217 -10.10 18.38 -25.44
C ALA A 217 -8.84 19.07 -25.97
N LEU A 218 -7.67 18.43 -25.88
CA LEU A 218 -6.42 18.89 -26.50
C LEU A 218 -6.51 18.89 -28.03
N ALA A 219 -7.13 17.86 -28.60
CA ALA A 219 -7.32 17.73 -30.05
C ALA A 219 -8.22 18.81 -30.66
N GLN A 220 -9.10 19.44 -29.87
CA GLN A 220 -9.97 20.53 -30.34
C GLN A 220 -9.23 21.89 -30.45
N LYS A 221 -7.93 21.93 -30.15
CA LYS A 221 -7.11 23.14 -30.15
C LYS A 221 -5.87 22.92 -31.03
N PRO A 222 -5.18 24.00 -31.46
CA PRO A 222 -3.87 23.86 -32.07
C PRO A 222 -2.96 23.01 -31.19
N PHE A 223 -2.35 21.99 -31.79
CA PHE A 223 -1.58 21.01 -31.05
C PHE A 223 -0.43 21.66 -30.28
N ALA A 224 -0.33 21.33 -29.00
CA ALA A 224 0.80 21.66 -28.14
C ALA A 224 1.19 20.41 -27.32
N PRO A 225 2.48 20.10 -27.18
CA PRO A 225 2.93 18.99 -26.35
C PRO A 225 2.48 19.13 -24.91
N LYS A 226 2.03 18.03 -24.30
CA LYS A 226 1.50 18.03 -22.93
C LYS A 226 1.94 16.80 -22.15
N LYS A 227 2.17 17.00 -20.85
CA LYS A 227 2.42 15.97 -19.86
C LYS A 227 1.31 16.05 -18.83
N TYR A 228 0.51 15.01 -18.69
CA TYR A 228 -0.64 14.99 -17.80
C TYR A 228 -0.53 13.86 -16.78
N TYR A 229 -0.96 14.11 -15.56
CA TYR A 229 -1.09 13.07 -14.54
C TYR A 229 -2.41 13.18 -13.78
N SER A 230 -2.82 12.08 -13.17
CA SER A 230 -3.91 12.09 -12.19
C SER A 230 -3.67 11.05 -11.10
N ILE A 231 -4.23 11.31 -9.92
CA ILE A 231 -4.25 10.34 -8.82
C ILE A 231 -5.64 10.39 -8.21
N ASP A 232 -6.47 9.40 -8.51
CA ASP A 232 -7.84 9.39 -8.01
C ASP A 232 -8.45 7.99 -7.91
N ARG A 233 -9.57 7.92 -7.21
CA ARG A 233 -10.28 6.68 -6.89
C ARG A 233 -11.01 6.10 -8.09
N VAL A 234 -10.91 4.80 -8.29
CA VAL A 234 -11.57 4.01 -9.33
C VAL A 234 -12.33 2.86 -8.69
N PHE A 235 -13.29 2.30 -9.42
CA PHE A 235 -14.24 1.31 -8.90
C PHE A 235 -14.28 0.08 -9.79
N ARG A 236 -14.13 -1.11 -9.20
CA ARG A 236 -14.21 -2.39 -9.91
C ARG A 236 -15.06 -3.34 -9.12
N ASN A 237 -15.94 -4.08 -9.78
CA ASN A 237 -16.82 -5.06 -9.14
C ASN A 237 -16.08 -6.37 -8.85
N GLU A 238 -14.88 -6.26 -8.29
CA GLU A 238 -14.07 -7.40 -7.89
C GLU A 238 -14.42 -7.82 -6.46
N ALA A 239 -14.33 -9.12 -6.19
CA ALA A 239 -14.55 -9.63 -4.84
C ALA A 239 -13.47 -9.07 -3.89
N VAL A 240 -13.91 -8.44 -2.80
CA VAL A 240 -13.00 -7.84 -1.81
C VAL A 240 -12.23 -8.93 -1.08
N ASP A 241 -10.91 -8.90 -1.19
CA ASP A 241 -10.00 -9.85 -0.54
C ASP A 241 -8.86 -9.13 0.20
N ARG A 242 -7.73 -9.80 0.44
CA ARG A 242 -6.56 -9.21 1.14
C ARG A 242 -5.75 -8.24 0.26
N THR A 243 -5.92 -8.34 -1.05
CA THR A 243 -5.13 -7.68 -2.11
C THR A 243 -5.96 -6.79 -3.02
N HIS A 244 -7.28 -7.01 -3.09
CA HIS A 244 -8.22 -6.31 -3.97
C HIS A 244 -9.31 -5.64 -3.14
N LEU A 245 -9.61 -4.40 -3.50
CA LEU A 245 -10.74 -3.63 -2.99
C LEU A 245 -11.66 -3.29 -4.15
N ALA A 246 -12.96 -3.17 -3.87
CA ALA A 246 -13.94 -2.72 -4.85
C ALA A 246 -13.72 -1.25 -5.27
N GLU A 247 -13.01 -0.47 -4.44
CA GLU A 247 -12.56 0.88 -4.75
C GLU A 247 -11.12 1.08 -4.26
N PHE A 248 -10.29 1.70 -5.09
CA PHE A 248 -8.87 1.98 -4.81
C PHE A 248 -8.39 3.16 -5.65
N HIS A 249 -7.20 3.69 -5.38
CA HIS A 249 -6.67 4.86 -6.08
C HIS A 249 -5.71 4.44 -7.17
N GLN A 250 -5.98 4.90 -8.39
CA GLN A 250 -5.09 4.72 -9.53
C GLN A 250 -4.30 6.01 -9.75
N ILE A 251 -2.99 5.84 -9.91
CA ILE A 251 -2.07 6.84 -10.41
C ILE A 251 -1.94 6.60 -11.91
N GLU A 252 -2.02 7.66 -12.70
CA GLU A 252 -1.80 7.60 -14.15
C GLU A 252 -1.01 8.80 -14.61
N GLY A 253 -0.05 8.56 -15.50
CA GLY A 253 0.74 9.58 -16.19
C GLY A 253 0.70 9.34 -17.69
N LEU A 254 0.67 10.41 -18.48
CA LEU A 254 0.79 10.35 -19.93
C LEU A 254 1.58 11.54 -20.49
N ILE A 255 2.25 11.31 -21.60
CA ILE A 255 2.94 12.34 -22.39
C ILE A 255 2.44 12.26 -23.82
N CYS A 256 2.02 13.41 -24.36
CA CYS A 256 1.56 13.59 -25.72
C CYS A 256 2.53 14.53 -26.44
N ASP A 257 3.26 14.02 -27.43
CA ASP A 257 4.24 14.79 -28.21
C ASP A 257 4.47 14.13 -29.58
N ARG A 258 5.18 14.82 -30.48
CA ARG A 258 5.52 14.30 -31.81
C ARG A 258 6.70 13.35 -31.72
N GLY A 259 6.61 12.22 -32.44
CA GLY A 259 7.74 11.29 -32.58
C GLY A 259 8.12 10.48 -31.34
N LEU A 260 7.26 10.40 -30.32
CA LEU A 260 7.53 9.56 -29.15
C LEU A 260 7.64 8.08 -29.53
N THR A 261 8.61 7.41 -28.92
CA THR A 261 8.93 6.00 -29.12
C THR A 261 8.75 5.20 -27.84
N LEU A 262 8.84 3.87 -27.97
CA LEU A 262 8.89 2.99 -26.82
C LEU A 262 10.09 3.26 -25.90
N GLY A 263 11.20 3.72 -26.46
CA GLY A 263 12.40 4.09 -25.71
C GLY A 263 12.16 5.30 -24.80
N ASP A 264 11.37 6.27 -25.26
CA ASP A 264 10.99 7.44 -24.46
C ASP A 264 10.11 7.04 -23.27
N LEU A 265 9.15 6.13 -23.50
CA LEU A 265 8.35 5.55 -22.42
C LEU A 265 9.24 4.87 -21.37
N ILE A 266 10.14 3.99 -21.80
CA ILE A 266 11.09 3.31 -20.89
C ILE A 266 11.95 4.32 -20.12
N GLY A 267 12.46 5.36 -20.79
CA GLY A 267 13.27 6.41 -20.16
C GLY A 267 12.51 7.17 -19.08
N VAL A 268 11.27 7.58 -19.38
CA VAL A 268 10.39 8.27 -18.41
C VAL A 268 10.05 7.37 -17.23
N LEU A 269 9.78 6.08 -17.48
CA LEU A 269 9.52 5.10 -16.42
C LEU A 269 10.75 4.91 -15.52
N HIS A 270 11.96 4.84 -16.08
CA HIS A 270 13.18 4.81 -15.27
C HIS A 270 13.33 6.05 -14.38
N ASP A 271 13.10 7.26 -14.90
CA ASP A 271 13.16 8.50 -14.08
C ASP A 271 12.08 8.48 -12.98
N PHE A 272 10.82 8.19 -13.35
CA PHE A 272 9.69 8.16 -12.42
C PHE A 272 9.89 7.16 -11.28
N PHE A 273 10.22 5.90 -11.60
CA PHE A 273 10.42 4.85 -10.60
C PHE A 273 11.71 5.04 -9.79
N SER A 274 12.76 5.65 -10.35
CA SER A 274 13.96 5.99 -9.57
C SER A 274 13.64 6.95 -8.42
N ARG A 275 12.78 7.95 -8.67
CA ARG A 275 12.29 8.91 -7.66
C ARG A 275 11.36 8.24 -6.64
N LEU A 276 10.70 7.15 -7.01
CA LEU A 276 9.96 6.29 -6.08
C LEU A 276 10.86 5.37 -5.23
N GLY A 277 12.19 5.39 -5.44
CA GLY A 277 13.15 4.50 -4.78
C GLY A 277 13.25 3.11 -5.40
N MET A 278 12.77 2.94 -6.65
CA MET A 278 12.75 1.68 -7.39
C MET A 278 13.64 1.77 -8.64
N SER A 279 14.93 1.48 -8.50
CA SER A 279 15.91 1.62 -9.59
C SER A 279 16.02 0.39 -10.50
N LYS A 280 15.71 -0.80 -9.99
CA LYS A 280 15.85 -2.07 -10.74
C LYS A 280 14.54 -2.40 -11.46
N LEU A 281 14.39 -1.94 -12.70
CA LEU A 281 13.22 -2.22 -13.53
C LEU A 281 13.46 -3.31 -14.58
N ARG A 282 12.40 -4.04 -14.90
CA ARG A 282 12.28 -4.92 -16.06
C ARG A 282 10.93 -4.70 -16.71
N PHE A 283 10.88 -4.86 -18.02
CA PHE A 283 9.67 -4.70 -18.81
C PHE A 283 9.31 -6.03 -19.46
N LYS A 284 8.03 -6.38 -19.39
CA LYS A 284 7.48 -7.59 -20.02
C LYS A 284 6.39 -7.16 -21.01
N PRO A 285 6.45 -7.61 -22.27
CA PRO A 285 5.37 -7.35 -23.22
C PRO A 285 4.02 -7.80 -22.66
N ALA A 286 3.02 -6.96 -22.82
CA ALA A 286 1.67 -7.17 -22.31
C ALA A 286 0.65 -6.84 -23.39
N TYR A 287 -0.63 -6.99 -23.06
CA TYR A 287 -1.74 -6.59 -23.90
C TYR A 287 -2.65 -5.66 -23.11
N ASN A 288 -2.88 -4.45 -23.65
CA ASN A 288 -4.05 -3.65 -23.29
C ASN A 288 -4.79 -3.28 -24.57
N PRO A 289 -6.14 -3.25 -24.57
CA PRO A 289 -6.92 -2.93 -25.77
C PRO A 289 -6.58 -1.58 -26.41
N TYR A 290 -6.18 -0.61 -25.59
CA TYR A 290 -5.97 0.78 -25.98
C TYR A 290 -4.49 1.14 -26.19
N THR A 291 -3.55 0.19 -26.05
CA THR A 291 -2.11 0.46 -26.30
C THR A 291 -1.44 -0.56 -27.22
N GLU A 292 -0.62 -0.07 -28.15
CA GLU A 292 0.27 -0.87 -28.99
C GLU A 292 1.53 -0.07 -29.32
N PRO A 293 2.74 -0.48 -28.87
CA PRO A 293 3.03 -1.60 -27.96
C PRO A 293 2.60 -1.36 -26.50
N SER A 294 2.46 -2.45 -25.73
CA SER A 294 2.15 -2.45 -24.29
C SER A 294 3.20 -3.20 -23.48
N MET A 295 3.48 -2.76 -22.25
CA MET A 295 4.39 -3.44 -21.33
C MET A 295 3.95 -3.35 -19.86
N GLU A 296 4.06 -4.47 -19.16
CA GLU A 296 4.05 -4.54 -17.70
C GLU A 296 5.42 -4.13 -17.15
N ILE A 297 5.41 -3.48 -15.98
CA ILE A 297 6.59 -2.94 -15.30
C ILE A 297 6.83 -3.78 -14.05
N PHE A 298 8.02 -4.37 -13.95
CA PHE A 298 8.45 -5.14 -12.79
C PHE A 298 9.60 -4.43 -12.09
N SER A 299 9.58 -4.41 -10.76
CA SER A 299 10.66 -3.92 -9.92
C SER A 299 11.17 -5.03 -9.01
N TYR A 300 12.48 -5.08 -8.78
CA TYR A 300 13.06 -6.05 -7.85
C TYR A 300 12.92 -5.56 -6.41
N HIS A 301 12.21 -6.31 -5.58
CA HIS A 301 12.00 -5.98 -4.17
C HIS A 301 13.06 -6.66 -3.30
N GLU A 302 13.97 -5.88 -2.71
CA GLU A 302 15.09 -6.40 -1.90
C GLU A 302 14.62 -7.22 -0.68
N GLY A 303 13.54 -6.80 -0.01
CA GLY A 303 13.01 -7.51 1.15
C GLY A 303 12.38 -8.88 0.83
N PHE A 304 11.84 -9.05 -0.39
CA PHE A 304 11.21 -10.30 -0.81
C PHE A 304 12.09 -11.12 -1.75
N LYS A 305 13.23 -10.55 -2.19
CA LYS A 305 14.17 -11.13 -3.14
C LYS A 305 13.50 -11.66 -4.42
N LYS A 306 12.50 -10.93 -4.92
CA LYS A 306 11.73 -11.31 -6.11
C LYS A 306 11.35 -10.09 -6.95
N TRP A 307 11.10 -10.33 -8.23
CA TRP A 307 10.49 -9.34 -9.13
C TRP A 307 8.99 -9.25 -8.82
N VAL A 308 8.51 -8.03 -8.63
CA VAL A 308 7.10 -7.74 -8.33
C VAL A 308 6.58 -6.77 -9.38
N GLU A 309 5.38 -7.01 -9.87
CA GLU A 309 4.68 -6.10 -10.77
C GLU A 309 4.31 -4.81 -10.04
N VAL A 310 4.78 -3.68 -10.58
CA VAL A 310 4.60 -2.34 -9.99
C VAL A 310 3.73 -1.42 -10.83
N GLY A 311 3.42 -1.79 -12.07
CA GLY A 311 2.54 -1.02 -12.94
C GLY A 311 2.42 -1.59 -14.33
N ASN A 312 1.59 -0.94 -15.15
CA ASN A 312 1.37 -1.25 -16.55
C ASN A 312 1.49 0.03 -17.39
N SER A 313 1.89 -0.10 -18.65
CA SER A 313 2.14 1.03 -19.54
C SER A 313 2.01 0.65 -21.01
N GLY A 314 1.98 1.64 -21.89
CA GLY A 314 2.02 1.44 -23.32
C GLY A 314 1.91 2.73 -24.12
N MET A 315 1.88 2.58 -25.44
CA MET A 315 1.67 3.67 -26.39
C MET A 315 0.23 3.63 -26.87
N PHE A 316 -0.55 4.71 -26.73
CA PHE A 316 -1.95 4.68 -27.15
C PHE A 316 -2.07 4.43 -28.64
N ARG A 317 -3.04 3.58 -28.98
CA ARG A 317 -3.34 3.15 -30.34
C ARG A 317 -3.73 4.32 -31.25
N PRO A 318 -3.33 4.33 -32.53
CA PRO A 318 -3.82 5.31 -33.49
C PRO A 318 -5.35 5.33 -33.62
N GLU A 319 -6.01 4.17 -33.50
CA GLU A 319 -7.47 4.06 -33.55
C GLU A 319 -8.17 4.73 -32.36
N MET A 320 -7.47 4.95 -31.26
CA MET A 320 -7.94 5.77 -30.15
C MET A 320 -7.69 7.26 -30.42
N LEU A 321 -6.50 7.63 -30.89
CA LEU A 321 -6.05 9.02 -30.95
C LEU A 321 -6.56 9.79 -32.19
N LEU A 322 -6.56 9.15 -33.36
CA LEU A 322 -6.86 9.81 -34.63
C LEU A 322 -8.34 10.22 -34.74
N PRO A 323 -9.33 9.42 -34.31
CA PRO A 323 -10.72 9.87 -34.27
C PRO A 323 -10.95 11.08 -33.35
N MET A 324 -10.09 11.31 -32.34
CA MET A 324 -10.18 12.50 -31.49
C MET A 324 -9.85 13.79 -32.27
N GLY A 325 -9.10 13.68 -33.37
CA GLY A 325 -8.60 14.79 -34.18
C GLY A 325 -7.14 15.15 -33.91
N LEU A 326 -6.37 14.29 -33.22
CA LEU A 326 -4.94 14.52 -33.04
C LEU A 326 -4.18 14.32 -34.37
N PRO A 327 -3.13 15.12 -34.65
CA PRO A 327 -2.31 14.96 -35.86
C PRO A 327 -1.65 13.58 -35.97
N GLU A 328 -1.47 13.07 -37.18
CA GLU A 328 -0.95 11.71 -37.43
C GLU A 328 0.48 11.45 -36.93
N ASP A 329 1.29 12.48 -36.73
CA ASP A 329 2.66 12.38 -36.23
C ASP A 329 2.76 12.55 -34.71
N VAL A 330 1.63 12.84 -34.05
CA VAL A 330 1.52 12.87 -32.59
C VAL A 330 1.37 11.44 -32.07
N ARG A 331 2.08 11.15 -30.98
CA ARG A 331 2.03 9.89 -30.26
C ARG A 331 1.77 10.18 -28.79
N VAL A 332 1.19 9.22 -28.09
CA VAL A 332 0.94 9.33 -26.65
C VAL A 332 1.49 8.09 -25.96
N ILE A 333 2.36 8.31 -24.98
CA ILE A 333 2.86 7.26 -24.09
C ILE A 333 2.16 7.43 -22.74
N ALA A 334 1.75 6.34 -22.11
CA ALA A 334 1.05 6.38 -20.83
C ALA A 334 1.42 5.21 -19.93
N TRP A 335 1.28 5.40 -18.63
CA TRP A 335 1.46 4.36 -17.62
C TRP A 335 0.57 4.59 -16.41
N GLY A 336 0.30 3.50 -15.69
CA GLY A 336 -0.49 3.54 -14.47
C GLY A 336 -0.07 2.50 -13.44
N LEU A 337 -0.36 2.81 -12.19
CA LEU A 337 -0.14 1.94 -11.04
C LEU A 337 -1.16 2.25 -9.93
N SER A 338 -1.38 1.29 -9.02
CA SER A 338 -2.15 1.55 -7.80
C SER A 338 -1.31 2.36 -6.81
N LEU A 339 -1.96 3.26 -6.06
CA LEU A 339 -1.35 3.99 -4.95
C LEU A 339 -1.21 3.11 -3.68
N GLU A 340 -2.15 2.18 -3.48
CA GLU A 340 -2.21 1.31 -2.31
C GLU A 340 -1.00 0.39 -2.24
N ARG A 341 -0.58 -0.23 -3.35
CA ARG A 341 0.53 -1.21 -3.35
C ARG A 341 1.88 -0.59 -2.92
N PRO A 342 2.33 0.55 -3.47
CA PRO A 342 3.51 1.24 -2.96
C PRO A 342 3.38 1.66 -1.49
N THR A 343 2.19 2.10 -1.08
CA THR A 343 1.93 2.51 0.31
C THR A 343 2.04 1.33 1.28
N MET A 344 1.48 0.18 0.91
CA MET A 344 1.56 -1.05 1.69
C MET A 344 3.00 -1.51 1.87
N ILE A 345 3.80 -1.47 0.78
CA ILE A 345 5.22 -1.83 0.83
C ILE A 345 5.99 -0.84 1.72
N LEU A 346 5.78 0.46 1.54
CA LEU A 346 6.48 1.52 2.28
C LEU A 346 6.24 1.44 3.80
N TYR A 347 5.01 1.14 4.21
CA TYR A 347 4.61 1.10 5.62
C TYR A 347 4.56 -0.32 6.21
N GLY A 348 4.90 -1.36 5.45
CA GLY A 348 4.88 -2.75 5.91
C GLY A 348 3.48 -3.25 6.27
N ILE A 349 2.47 -2.92 5.45
CA ILE A 349 1.07 -3.31 5.66
C ILE A 349 0.75 -4.51 4.76
N ASP A 350 0.35 -5.63 5.35
CA ASP A 350 0.11 -6.89 4.62
C ASP A 350 -1.31 -7.03 4.04
N ASN A 351 -2.26 -6.22 4.49
CA ASN A 351 -3.67 -6.32 4.12
C ASN A 351 -4.20 -4.94 3.75
N ILE A 352 -4.69 -4.81 2.51
CA ILE A 352 -5.14 -3.53 1.95
C ILE A 352 -6.32 -2.91 2.72
N ARG A 353 -7.14 -3.75 3.36
CA ARG A 353 -8.29 -3.33 4.17
C ARG A 353 -7.89 -2.61 5.47
N ASP A 354 -6.65 -2.79 5.91
CA ASP A 354 -6.11 -2.11 7.08
C ASP A 354 -5.53 -0.74 6.70
N LEU A 355 -5.39 -0.48 5.39
CA LEU A 355 -4.90 0.80 4.86
C LEU A 355 -6.05 1.77 4.55
N PHE A 356 -7.17 1.30 4.02
CA PHE A 356 -8.25 2.16 3.53
C PHE A 356 -9.63 1.61 3.90
N GLY A 357 -10.52 2.51 4.34
CA GLY A 357 -11.91 2.21 4.69
C GLY A 357 -12.27 2.53 6.14
N PRO A 358 -13.54 2.36 6.54
CA PRO A 358 -14.03 2.70 7.88
C PRO A 358 -13.45 1.83 9.01
N LYS A 359 -12.79 0.72 8.66
CA LYS A 359 -12.18 -0.22 9.62
C LYS A 359 -10.70 0.05 9.89
N VAL A 360 -10.15 1.15 9.37
CA VAL A 360 -8.73 1.51 9.55
C VAL A 360 -8.39 1.70 11.02
N ASP A 361 -7.24 1.17 11.46
CA ASP A 361 -6.73 1.41 12.81
C ASP A 361 -6.26 2.86 12.95
N LEU A 362 -6.96 3.65 13.75
CA LEU A 362 -6.54 5.03 14.07
C LEU A 362 -5.18 5.06 14.77
N GLY A 363 -4.81 4.01 15.51
CA GLY A 363 -3.49 3.86 16.11
C GLY A 363 -2.38 3.82 15.07
N LEU A 364 -2.59 3.14 13.93
CA LEU A 364 -1.67 3.15 12.80
C LEU A 364 -1.51 4.56 12.23
N ILE A 365 -2.61 5.30 12.04
CA ILE A 365 -2.59 6.69 11.54
C ILE A 365 -1.82 7.62 12.50
N LYS A 366 -1.93 7.40 13.81
CA LYS A 366 -1.22 8.22 14.81
C LYS A 366 0.29 7.95 14.83
N ARG A 367 0.69 6.70 14.63
CA ARG A 367 2.09 6.25 14.75
C ARG A 367 2.87 6.29 13.44
N ASN A 368 2.21 6.45 12.29
CA ASN A 368 2.89 6.28 11.01
C ASN A 368 3.97 7.35 10.77
N PRO A 369 5.16 6.95 10.32
CA PRO A 369 6.25 7.89 10.08
C PRO A 369 5.94 8.84 8.92
N ILE A 370 6.77 9.87 8.81
CA ILE A 370 6.76 10.79 7.66
C ILE A 370 7.05 9.99 6.39
N CYS A 371 6.26 10.21 5.33
CA CYS A 371 6.53 9.64 4.02
C CYS A 371 7.72 10.38 3.40
N ARG A 372 8.82 9.65 3.14
CA ARG A 372 10.07 10.19 2.55
C ARG A 372 10.28 9.79 1.09
N LEU A 373 9.23 9.29 0.44
CA LEU A 373 9.29 8.91 -0.96
C LEU A 373 9.53 10.17 -1.82
N GLY A 374 10.47 10.11 -2.78
CA GLY A 374 10.84 11.25 -3.62
C GLY A 374 11.80 12.28 -2.99
N LEU A 375 12.26 12.04 -1.76
CA LEU A 375 13.37 12.77 -1.11
C LEU A 375 14.65 11.93 -1.19
#